data_AF-A0A531MLY6-F1
#
_entry.id   AF-A0A531MLY6-F1
#
_cell.length_a   1.000
_cell.length_b   1.000
_cell.length_c   1.000
_cell.angle_alpha   90.00
_cell.angle_beta   90.00
_cell.angle_gamma   90.00
#
_symmetry.space_group_name_H-M   'P 1'
#
loop_
_entity.id
_entity.type
_entity.pdbx_description
1 polymer ?
#
loop_
_entity_poly.entity_id
_entity_poly.type
_entity_poly.pdbx_seq_one_letter_code
_entity_poly.pdbx_strand_id
1 'polypeptide(L)' 'MKAYFATLSDALKQAGICQPSLLLDRDRLDSNIALVKQRLDPSLAVRLVDKSLACLPLLA' A
#
# COMPACT_ATOMS: atom_id res chain seq x y z
N MET A 1 -10.77 -14.88 11.93
CA MET A 1 -9.86 -14.00 11.16
C MET A 1 -10.72 -13.08 10.30
N LYS A 2 -10.42 -11.77 10.17
CA LYS A 2 -11.25 -10.87 9.34
C LYS A 2 -11.22 -11.32 7.88
N ALA A 3 -12.35 -11.25 7.17
CA ALA A 3 -12.50 -11.70 5.78
C ALA A 3 -11.39 -11.16 4.86
N TYR A 4 -11.03 -9.88 5.02
CA TYR A 4 -9.92 -9.24 4.32
C TYR A 4 -8.60 -10.04 4.35
N PHE A 5 -8.14 -10.46 5.53
CA PHE A 5 -6.87 -11.19 5.65
C PHE A 5 -6.96 -12.63 5.13
N ALA A 6 -8.15 -13.23 5.14
CA ALA A 6 -8.37 -14.53 4.52
C ALA A 6 -8.22 -14.43 3.00
N THR A 7 -8.83 -13.41 2.36
CA THR A 7 -8.69 -13.15 0.93
C THR A 7 -7.23 -12.95 0.52
N LEU A 8 -6.47 -12.16 1.27
CA LEU A 8 -5.04 -11.96 1.00
C LEU A 8 -4.24 -13.26 1.12
N SER A 9 -4.53 -14.08 2.13
CA SER A 9 -3.85 -15.36 2.33
C SER A 9 -4.14 -16.33 1.19
N ASP A 10 -5.37 -16.36 0.69
CA ASP A 10 -5.74 -17.22 -0.42
C ASP A 10 -5.13 -16.75 -1.74
N ALA A 11 -5.02 -15.44 -1.98
CA ALA A 11 -4.31 -14.89 -3.13
C ALA A 11 -2.82 -15.29 -3.14
N LEU A 12 -2.15 -15.25 -1.97
CA LEU A 12 -0.76 -15.70 -1.85
C LEU A 12 -0.60 -17.20 -2.16
N LYS A 13 -1.51 -18.04 -1.67
CA LYS A 13 -1.52 -19.48 -1.99
C LYS A 13 -1.72 -19.73 -3.48
N GLN A 14 -2.66 -19.03 -4.11
CA GLN A 14 -2.93 -19.15 -5.55
C GLN A 14 -1.73 -18.71 -6.40
N ALA A 15 -0.99 -17.70 -5.94
CA ALA A 15 0.24 -17.24 -6.58
C ALA A 15 1.46 -18.15 -6.31
N GLY A 16 1.31 -19.22 -5.51
CA GLY A 16 2.41 -20.10 -5.11
C GLY A 16 3.43 -19.44 -4.19
N ILE A 17 3.09 -18.33 -3.54
CA ILE A 17 3.97 -17.59 -2.63
C ILE A 17 3.81 -18.16 -1.23
N CYS A 18 4.69 -19.11 -0.89
CA CYS A 18 4.68 -19.82 0.40
C CYS A 18 5.84 -19.40 1.33
N GLN A 19 6.38 -18.20 1.14
CA GLN A 19 7.49 -17.65 1.93
C GLN A 19 7.06 -16.38 2.68
N PRO A 20 7.75 -16.00 3.77
CA PRO A 20 7.54 -14.71 4.41
C PRO A 20 7.63 -13.58 3.38
N SER A 21 6.53 -12.84 3.21
CA SER A 21 6.38 -11.86 2.14
C SER A 21 5.77 -10.58 2.68
N LEU A 22 6.29 -9.43 2.23
CA LEU A 22 5.63 -8.14 2.42
C LEU A 22 4.59 -7.96 1.31
N LEU A 23 3.31 -7.88 1.69
CA LEU A 23 2.22 -7.66 0.76
C LEU A 23 1.70 -6.22 0.88
N LEU A 24 1.57 -5.54 -0.25
CA LEU A 24 1.00 -4.21 -0.34
C LEU A 24 -0.36 -4.27 -1.04
N ASP A 25 -1.39 -3.81 -0.35
CA ASP A 25 -2.70 -3.55 -0.94
C ASP A 25 -2.65 -2.15 -1.58
N ARG A 26 -2.61 -2.13 -2.92
CA ARG A 26 -2.47 -0.89 -3.69
C ARG A 26 -3.71 -0.02 -3.64
N ASP A 27 -4.90 -0.62 -3.70
CA ASP A 27 -6.17 0.11 -3.68
C ASP A 27 -6.33 0.86 -2.34
N ARG A 28 -5.95 0.21 -1.24
CA ARG A 28 -5.96 0.84 0.08
C ARG A 28 -4.84 1.89 0.23
N LEU A 29 -3.67 1.66 -0.35
CA LEU A 29 -2.58 2.65 -0.36
C LEU A 29 -3.03 3.93 -1.09
N ASP A 30 -3.60 3.80 -2.28
CA ASP A 30 -4.07 4.94 -3.09
C ASP A 30 -5.23 5.68 -2.40
N SER A 31 -6.16 4.93 -1.79
CA SER A 31 -7.25 5.52 -0.99
C SER A 31 -6.71 6.35 0.19
N ASN A 32 -5.68 5.86 0.87
CA ASN A 32 -5.04 6.60 1.97
C ASN A 32 -4.33 7.87 1.45
N ILE A 33 -3.63 7.79 0.31
CA ILE A 33 -2.98 8.95 -0.32
C ILE A 33 -4.03 10.01 -0.68
N ALA A 34 -5.14 9.61 -1.28
CA ALA A 34 -6.24 10.50 -1.63
C ALA A 34 -6.83 11.19 -0.39
N LEU A 35 -7.07 10.42 0.68
CA LEU A 35 -7.58 10.97 1.95
C LEU A 35 -6.62 11.99 2.56
N VAL A 36 -5.31 11.71 2.55
CA VAL A 36 -4.29 12.64 3.06
C VAL A 36 -4.27 13.91 2.22
N LYS A 37 -4.25 13.81 0.90
CA LYS A 37 -4.29 14.97 -0.01
C LYS A 37 -5.56 15.81 0.19
N GLN A 38 -6.70 15.18 0.42
CA GLN A 38 -7.97 15.88 0.67
C GLN A 38 -7.96 16.66 1.99
N ARG A 39 -7.27 16.14 3.03
CA ARG A 39 -7.26 16.74 4.36
C ARG A 39 -6.15 17.77 4.56
N LEU A 40 -5.11 17.74 3.74
CA LEU A 40 -4.03 18.72 3.78
C LEU A 40 -4.48 20.05 3.19
N ASP A 41 -3.94 21.13 3.73
CA ASP A 41 -4.11 22.46 3.16
C ASP A 41 -3.49 22.46 1.74
N PRO A 42 -4.25 22.87 0.69
CA PRO A 42 -3.75 22.90 -0.68
C PRO A 42 -2.54 23.82 -0.90
N SER A 43 -2.28 24.76 0.00
CA SER A 43 -1.12 25.66 -0.05
C SER A 43 0.19 25.00 0.41
N LEU A 44 0.12 23.83 1.05
CA LEU A 44 1.31 23.12 1.52
C LEU A 44 1.97 22.36 0.37
N ALA A 45 3.25 22.64 0.15
CA ALA A 45 4.09 21.85 -0.73
C ALA A 45 4.39 20.48 -0.09
N VAL A 46 3.63 19.45 -0.48
CA VAL A 46 3.82 18.08 0.00
C VAL A 46 4.99 17.43 -0.72
N ARG A 47 5.96 16.93 0.04
CA ARG A 47 7.06 16.11 -0.46
C ARG A 47 6.88 14.66 -0.03
N LEU A 48 7.00 13.74 -0.99
CA LEU A 48 7.07 12.32 -0.70
C LEU A 48 8.45 11.96 -0.12
N VAL A 49 8.44 11.13 0.92
CA VAL A 49 9.66 10.59 1.55
C VAL A 49 9.81 9.13 1.13
N ASP A 50 10.92 8.81 0.48
CA ASP A 50 11.23 7.51 -0.13
C ASP A 50 12.00 6.55 0.80
N LYS A 51 12.59 7.06 1.88
CA LYS A 51 13.46 6.25 2.77
C LYS A 51 12.75 5.17 3.59
N SER A 52 11.44 5.27 3.80
CA SER A 52 10.71 4.37 4.71
C SER A 52 10.28 3.06 4.04
N LEU A 53 10.08 3.08 2.72
CA LEU A 53 9.68 1.91 1.94
C LEU A 53 10.50 1.90 0.66
N ALA A 54 11.55 1.08 0.64
CA ALA A 54 12.47 0.94 -0.49
C ALA A 54 11.83 0.18 -1.66
N CYS A 55 10.77 0.73 -2.24
CA CYS A 55 10.02 0.16 -3.36
C CYS A 55 9.96 1.16 -4.51
N LEU A 56 11.01 1.19 -5.34
CA LEU A 56 11.12 2.09 -6.49
C LEU A 56 9.91 2.04 -7.43
N PRO A 57 9.28 0.88 -7.70
CA PRO A 57 8.10 0.83 -8.55
C PRO A 57 6.89 1.64 -8.05
N LEU A 58 6.85 2.04 -6.77
CA LEU A 58 5.79 2.90 -6.24
C LEU A 58 6.02 4.40 -6.50
N LEU A 59 7.21 4.78 -7.00
CA LEU A 59 7.55 6.16 -7.32
C LEU A 59 7.34 6.50 -8.80
N ALA A 60 6.97 5.51 -9.62
CA ALA A 60 6.79 5.63 -11.08
C ALA A 60 5.42 6.21 -11.45
#